data_AF-A0A351SQX2-F1
#
_entry.id   AF-A0A351SQX2-F1
#
_cell.length_a   1.000
_cell.length_b   1.000
_cell.length_c   1.000
_cell.angle_alpha   90.00
_cell.angle_beta   90.00
_cell.angle_gamma   90.00
#
_symmetry.space_group_name_H-M   'P 1'
#
loop_
_entity.id
_entity.type
_entity.pdbx_description
1 polymer ?
#
loop_
_entity_poly.entity_id
_entity_poly.type
_entity_poly.pdbx_seq_one_letter_code
_entity_poly.pdbx_strand_id
1 'polypeptide(L)'
;MNNDSKNRRLVIAIMLVTVVLITIGGTFAYFLTTAGRNEEQKLTIKTGNLALTFEDNDDGLNERIMIGESVEKLFIIRNTGTQPVTTNMIWDGLVNTYLEESLSYTLEYKTTEDGTYQSLNTAHTNVPQSDRADDFNLAKNITIPSKGIYYYRLTITFNNLNDVNQEADRTAILNTKFNLGEAIDETITSDKVLAHLKLTAKEGNPTFANVATTDEGVYSIDDDYGKSYYFRGAVSNNYVKFGGFFWRIIRINGDGSIRMQYDGTQAYANANGGNGSGGADRYTHTGKAWNAISNDAKYVGWMFGGDDGVPSEKKDVEVSDTTEEAKGKAATYNQTDSDIKELWVDPWYKTNIEDKNLGKYVSDEIFCNDRSMGRSYSTYTNKGFGTTPTNYAAGTRFLSSDPGYTDATPTFKCPQKNDAFTKEDTTKGNGFLKYPIGLITADEIVAAGSGKYGFANKYYYLYKNNSYQYYRSLTAYRYSGAAEMFMVYSDGNLAYAGVSGDGAIAPVINIAPEYAKTMVGEGSMTKPYQIPSVE
;
A
#
# COMPACT_ATOMS: atom_id res chain seq x y z
N MET A 1 53.90 2.70 30.90
CA MET A 1 53.37 3.88 30.17
C MET A 1 52.23 3.53 29.20
N ASN A 2 51.28 2.65 29.56
CA ASN A 2 50.16 2.26 28.66
C ASN A 2 48.75 2.43 29.25
N ASN A 3 48.61 2.75 30.54
CA ASN A 3 47.29 3.01 31.15
C ASN A 3 46.82 4.46 31.05
N ASP A 4 47.74 5.41 30.81
CA ASP A 4 47.43 6.84 30.83
C ASP A 4 46.78 7.32 29.51
N SER A 5 47.11 6.68 28.38
CA SER A 5 46.52 7.02 27.07
C SER A 5 45.10 6.48 26.88
N LYS A 6 44.77 5.30 27.44
CA LYS A 6 43.41 4.73 27.43
C LYS A 6 42.45 5.55 28.28
N ASN A 7 42.86 5.94 29.49
CA ASN A 7 42.05 6.78 30.38
C ASN A 7 41.83 8.17 29.78
N ARG A 8 42.83 8.75 29.11
CA ARG A 8 42.69 10.04 28.43
C ARG A 8 41.76 9.97 27.21
N ARG A 9 41.76 8.89 26.43
CA ARG A 9 40.79 8.67 25.33
C ARG A 9 39.36 8.44 25.84
N LEU A 10 39.20 7.69 26.92
CA LEU A 10 37.89 7.47 27.56
C LEU A 10 37.33 8.78 28.15
N VAL A 11 38.17 9.58 28.79
CA VAL A 11 37.76 10.89 29.34
C VAL A 11 37.41 11.90 28.24
N ILE A 12 38.13 11.89 27.10
CA ILE A 12 37.79 12.73 25.95
C ILE A 12 36.49 12.26 25.29
N ALA A 13 36.29 10.95 25.15
CA ALA A 13 35.05 10.39 24.60
C ALA A 13 33.84 10.67 25.51
N ILE A 14 34.00 10.52 26.83
CA ILE A 14 32.96 10.88 27.80
C ILE A 14 32.71 12.39 27.72
N MET A 15 33.74 13.25 27.76
CA MET A 15 33.52 14.69 27.63
C MET A 15 32.87 15.10 26.32
N LEU A 16 33.18 14.46 25.19
CA LEU A 16 32.50 14.73 23.92
C LEU A 16 31.03 14.29 23.97
N VAL A 17 30.73 13.12 24.51
CA VAL A 17 29.35 12.65 24.70
C VAL A 17 28.58 13.55 25.67
N THR A 18 29.19 13.99 26.77
CA THR A 18 28.55 14.92 27.72
C THR A 18 28.37 16.31 27.12
N VAL A 19 29.33 16.81 26.33
CA VAL A 19 29.20 18.09 25.62
C VAL A 19 28.08 18.01 24.58
N VAL A 20 28.00 16.91 23.81
CA VAL A 20 26.91 16.67 22.86
C VAL A 20 25.55 16.60 23.58
N LEU A 21 25.45 15.89 24.70
CA LEU A 21 24.21 15.81 25.49
C LEU A 21 23.81 17.16 26.12
N ILE A 22 24.79 17.96 26.59
CA ILE A 22 24.56 19.31 27.13
C ILE A 22 24.16 20.27 26.01
N THR A 23 24.76 20.17 24.82
CA THR A 23 24.34 20.98 23.67
C THR A 23 22.93 20.61 23.21
N ILE A 24 22.57 19.33 23.18
CA ILE A 24 21.22 18.88 22.79
C ILE A 24 20.17 19.34 23.81
N GLY A 25 20.41 19.14 25.11
CA GLY A 25 19.53 19.63 26.17
C GLY A 25 19.42 21.16 26.20
N GLY A 26 20.53 21.85 25.91
CA GLY A 26 20.61 23.30 25.81
C GLY A 26 19.83 23.86 24.61
N THR A 27 19.97 23.26 23.42
CA THR A 27 19.27 23.67 22.21
C THR A 27 17.76 23.48 22.32
N PHE A 28 17.31 22.36 22.91
CA PHE A 28 15.88 22.11 23.13
C PHE A 28 15.27 23.08 24.16
N ALA A 29 15.96 23.29 25.30
CA ALA A 29 15.52 24.25 26.30
C ALA A 29 15.51 25.69 25.76
N TYR A 30 16.52 26.07 24.97
CA TYR A 30 16.56 27.36 24.29
C TYR A 30 15.37 27.52 23.33
N PHE A 31 15.10 26.53 22.48
CA PHE A 31 13.96 26.54 21.57
C PHE A 31 12.63 26.70 22.29
N LEU A 32 12.39 25.98 23.40
CA LEU A 32 11.17 26.13 24.20
C LEU A 32 10.99 27.56 24.75
N THR A 33 12.10 28.21 25.14
CA THR A 33 12.05 29.59 25.63
C THR A 33 11.85 30.64 24.52
N THR A 34 12.28 30.37 23.28
CA THR A 34 12.16 31.29 22.14
C THR A 34 10.89 31.09 21.33
N ALA A 35 10.35 29.87 21.26
CA ALA A 35 9.11 29.54 20.56
C ALA A 35 7.89 30.36 21.06
N GLY A 36 7.89 30.76 22.34
CA GLY A 36 6.89 31.68 22.89
C GLY A 36 7.06 33.16 22.51
N ARG A 37 8.11 33.54 21.75
CA ARG A 37 8.52 34.93 21.51
C ARG A 37 8.66 35.35 20.05
N ASN A 38 8.81 34.42 19.09
CA ASN A 38 8.99 34.74 17.67
C ASN A 38 7.71 34.48 16.85
N GLU A 39 7.11 35.52 16.28
CA GLU A 39 5.94 35.38 15.37
C GLU A 39 6.32 34.94 13.95
N GLU A 40 7.58 35.12 13.52
CA GLU A 40 8.03 34.81 12.14
C GLU A 40 8.09 33.30 11.83
N GLN A 41 8.24 32.44 12.84
CA GLN A 41 8.36 30.97 12.71
C GLN A 41 7.03 30.25 13.00
N LYS A 42 5.94 31.00 13.09
CA LYS A 42 4.64 30.49 13.56
C LYS A 42 3.62 30.52 12.44
N LEU A 43 3.31 29.34 11.90
CA LEU A 43 2.16 29.19 11.01
C LEU A 43 0.89 28.98 11.83
N THR A 44 -0.14 29.77 11.52
CA THR A 44 -1.47 29.62 12.14
C THR A 44 -2.49 29.25 11.06
N ILE A 45 -3.05 28.04 11.16
CA ILE A 45 -4.14 27.61 10.29
C ILE A 45 -5.47 27.90 11.01
N LYS A 46 -6.26 28.81 10.45
CA LYS A 46 -7.60 29.17 10.95
C LYS A 46 -8.65 28.97 9.85
N THR A 47 -9.47 27.94 10.00
CA THR A 47 -10.67 27.72 9.19
C THR A 47 -11.81 27.22 10.09
N GLY A 48 -12.88 28.01 10.24
CA GLY A 48 -14.00 27.67 11.12
C GLY A 48 -13.61 27.50 12.60
N ASN A 49 -13.80 26.28 13.15
CA ASN A 49 -13.49 25.93 14.54
C ASN A 49 -12.03 25.48 14.76
N LEU A 50 -11.20 25.49 13.71
CA LEU A 50 -9.83 25.00 13.71
C LEU A 50 -8.85 26.10 14.10
N ALA A 51 -7.90 25.78 14.97
CA ALA A 51 -6.84 26.69 15.34
C ALA A 51 -5.56 25.92 15.74
N LEU A 52 -4.82 25.44 14.75
CA LEU A 52 -3.48 24.87 14.97
C LEU A 52 -2.43 25.96 14.83
N THR A 53 -1.43 25.91 15.70
CA THR A 53 -0.18 26.65 15.54
C THR A 53 0.97 25.66 15.40
N PHE A 54 1.75 25.82 14.33
CA PHE A 54 2.95 25.06 14.07
C PHE A 54 4.16 25.99 14.21
N GLU A 55 5.16 25.53 14.96
CA GLU A 55 6.43 26.23 15.18
C GLU A 55 7.57 25.24 14.97
N ASP A 56 8.59 25.65 14.21
CA ASP A 56 9.84 24.91 14.04
C ASP A 56 11.02 25.69 14.65
N ASN A 57 12.13 24.98 14.93
CA ASN A 57 13.28 25.59 15.59
C ASN A 57 14.11 26.51 14.69
N ASP A 58 14.16 26.22 13.40
CA ASP A 58 14.85 27.02 12.38
C ASP A 58 14.03 26.92 11.09
N ASP A 59 13.82 28.02 10.34
CA ASP A 59 12.93 28.11 9.16
C ASP A 59 13.30 27.11 8.05
N GLY A 60 12.89 25.85 8.22
CA GLY A 60 13.28 24.72 7.38
C GLY A 60 14.65 24.11 7.68
N LEU A 61 15.16 23.39 6.69
CA LEU A 61 16.43 22.68 6.72
C LEU A 61 17.13 22.85 5.38
N ASN A 62 18.37 23.35 5.41
CA ASN A 62 19.24 23.48 4.25
C ASN A 62 20.67 23.13 4.69
N GLU A 63 20.91 21.82 4.84
CA GLU A 63 22.13 21.30 5.44
C GLU A 63 22.81 20.29 4.51
N ARG A 64 24.13 20.22 4.62
CA ARG A 64 24.91 19.10 4.07
C ARG A 64 25.25 18.15 5.20
N ILE A 65 24.55 17.01 5.24
CA ILE A 65 24.78 15.98 6.24
C ILE A 65 25.98 15.13 5.79
N MET A 66 26.95 14.90 6.68
CA MET A 66 28.08 14.01 6.40
C MET A 66 27.75 12.57 6.78
N ILE A 67 28.47 11.62 6.19
CA ILE A 67 28.20 10.19 6.40
C ILE A 67 28.32 9.80 7.88
N GLY A 68 27.31 9.11 8.40
CA GLY A 68 27.19 8.73 9.80
C GLY A 68 26.73 9.86 10.74
N GLU A 69 26.51 11.07 10.24
CA GLU A 69 25.94 12.17 11.03
C GLU A 69 24.41 12.15 11.01
N SER A 70 23.85 12.81 12.02
CA SER A 70 22.42 13.07 12.10
C SER A 70 22.16 14.55 12.30
N VAL A 71 21.07 15.02 11.71
CA VAL A 71 20.50 16.34 11.95
C VAL A 71 19.18 16.18 12.68
N GLU A 72 18.93 17.06 13.64
CA GLU A 72 17.68 17.10 14.39
C GLU A 72 16.87 18.36 14.04
N LYS A 73 15.56 18.18 13.89
CA LYS A 73 14.57 19.25 13.81
C LYS A 73 13.52 19.08 14.89
N LEU A 74 13.13 20.20 15.49
CA LEU A 74 12.20 20.23 16.61
C LEU A 74 10.96 20.99 16.20
N PHE A 75 9.78 20.43 16.47
CA PHE A 75 8.51 21.05 16.16
C PHE A 75 7.64 21.15 17.40
N ILE A 76 6.84 22.22 17.48
CA ILE A 76 5.77 22.34 18.46
C ILE A 76 4.46 22.54 17.72
N ILE A 77 3.51 21.66 18.01
CA ILE A 77 2.15 21.76 17.49
C ILE A 77 1.22 22.02 18.66
N ARG A 78 0.46 23.12 18.60
CA ARG A 78 -0.55 23.46 19.59
C ARG A 78 -1.92 23.54 18.95
N ASN A 79 -2.89 22.90 19.57
CA ASN A 79 -4.29 23.08 19.22
C ASN A 79 -4.91 24.12 20.16
N THR A 80 -5.08 25.34 19.65
CA THR A 80 -5.72 26.45 20.36
C THR A 80 -7.25 26.47 20.20
N GLY A 81 -7.79 25.54 19.41
CA GLY A 81 -9.23 25.36 19.19
C GLY A 81 -9.91 24.60 20.31
N THR A 82 -11.23 24.43 20.18
CA THR A 82 -12.07 23.73 21.17
C THR A 82 -12.32 22.27 20.85
N GLN A 83 -11.95 21.80 19.65
CA GLN A 83 -12.09 20.42 19.19
C GLN A 83 -10.74 19.80 18.84
N PRO A 84 -10.56 18.47 18.93
CA PRO A 84 -9.40 17.79 18.36
C PRO A 84 -9.25 18.12 16.87
N VAL A 85 -8.02 18.22 16.39
CA VAL A 85 -7.72 18.43 14.97
C VAL A 85 -6.79 17.34 14.49
N THR A 86 -7.14 16.73 13.36
CA THR A 86 -6.28 15.79 12.64
C THR A 86 -5.65 16.49 11.45
N THR A 87 -4.38 16.26 11.15
CA THR A 87 -3.65 16.85 10.00
C THR A 87 -2.48 15.96 9.60
N ASN A 88 -1.78 16.30 8.52
CA ASN A 88 -0.50 15.70 8.13
C ASN A 88 0.65 16.67 8.44
N MET A 89 1.81 16.14 8.81
CA MET A 89 3.07 16.89 8.72
C MET A 89 3.67 16.71 7.34
N ILE A 90 4.17 17.78 6.75
CA ILE A 90 4.60 17.84 5.36
C ILE A 90 6.06 18.28 5.29
N TRP A 91 6.84 17.57 4.48
CA TRP A 91 8.04 18.09 3.85
C TRP A 91 7.60 19.06 2.76
N ASP A 92 7.77 20.36 2.99
CA ASP A 92 7.28 21.44 2.13
C ASP A 92 8.41 21.86 1.18
N GLY A 93 8.24 21.56 -0.12
CA GLY A 93 9.24 21.79 -1.15
C GLY A 93 10.54 21.01 -0.98
N LEU A 94 10.46 19.72 -0.64
CA LEU A 94 11.62 18.85 -0.45
C LEU A 94 12.41 18.67 -1.75
N VAL A 95 13.71 18.94 -1.66
CA VAL A 95 14.73 18.54 -2.63
C VAL A 95 15.70 17.64 -1.90
N ASN A 96 15.80 16.38 -2.33
CA ASN A 96 16.71 15.40 -1.79
C ASN A 96 17.35 14.61 -2.93
N THR A 97 18.63 14.89 -3.16
CA THR A 97 19.42 14.27 -4.24
C THR A 97 20.40 13.21 -3.73
N TYR A 98 20.34 12.86 -2.43
CA TYR A 98 21.08 11.71 -1.91
C TYR A 98 20.54 10.43 -2.53
N LEU A 99 21.38 9.42 -2.69
CA LEU A 99 20.99 8.08 -3.15
C LEU A 99 19.89 7.50 -2.27
N GLU A 100 19.11 6.59 -2.85
CA GLU A 100 18.06 5.87 -2.13
C GLU A 100 18.66 5.17 -0.89
N GLU A 101 17.91 5.16 0.21
CA GLU A 101 18.30 4.63 1.53
C GLU A 101 19.46 5.34 2.24
N SER A 102 20.16 6.26 1.56
CA SER A 102 21.28 6.99 2.16
C SER A 102 20.81 7.91 3.26
N LEU A 103 19.63 8.53 3.14
CA LEU A 103 19.02 9.29 4.24
C LEU A 103 17.84 8.53 4.82
N SER A 104 17.87 8.22 6.11
CA SER A 104 16.71 7.73 6.85
C SER A 104 16.23 8.76 7.84
N TYR A 105 14.98 8.67 8.28
CA TYR A 105 14.49 9.51 9.37
C TYR A 105 13.66 8.76 10.41
N THR A 106 13.67 9.31 11.62
CA THR A 106 12.79 8.92 12.72
C THR A 106 12.01 10.14 13.19
N LEU A 107 10.75 9.93 13.57
CA LEU A 107 9.91 10.97 14.15
C LEU A 107 9.36 10.49 15.47
N GLU A 108 9.63 11.26 16.51
CA GLU A 108 9.22 10.98 17.87
C GLU A 108 8.40 12.15 18.42
N TYR A 109 7.58 11.89 19.42
CA TYR A 109 6.78 12.93 20.06
C TYR A 109 6.70 12.76 21.57
N LYS A 110 6.40 13.86 22.27
CA LYS A 110 5.99 13.89 23.67
C LYS A 110 4.89 14.94 23.87
N THR A 111 4.11 14.79 24.94
CA THR A 111 2.93 15.63 25.22
C THR A 111 3.13 16.61 26.38
N THR A 112 4.28 16.54 27.03
CA THR A 112 4.71 17.46 28.10
C THR A 112 6.15 17.87 27.85
N GLU A 113 6.53 19.05 28.35
CA GLU A 113 7.87 19.61 28.14
C GLU A 113 8.98 18.70 28.70
N ASP A 114 8.75 18.10 29.87
CA ASP A 114 9.67 17.18 30.56
C ASP A 114 9.38 15.69 30.27
N GLY A 115 8.49 15.39 29.32
CA GLY A 115 8.10 14.02 29.00
C GLY A 115 9.18 13.23 28.24
N THR A 116 9.05 11.90 28.24
CA THR A 116 9.87 11.00 27.41
C THR A 116 9.30 10.93 25.99
N TYR A 117 10.19 10.97 25.00
CA TYR A 117 9.82 10.76 23.60
C TYR A 117 9.28 9.35 23.35
N GLN A 118 8.24 9.26 22.53
CA GLN A 118 7.65 8.04 22.02
C GLN A 118 7.77 8.04 20.50
N SER A 119 8.14 6.90 19.92
CA SER A 119 8.21 6.76 18.46
C SER A 119 6.82 6.89 17.84
N LEU A 120 6.73 7.62 16.74
CA LEU A 120 5.53 7.66 15.92
C LEU A 120 5.66 6.54 14.88
N ASN A 121 4.79 5.52 14.96
CA ASN A 121 4.85 4.31 14.09
C ASN A 121 4.83 4.61 12.58
N THR A 122 4.48 5.83 12.17
CA THR A 122 4.50 6.27 10.78
C THR A 122 5.89 6.74 10.30
N ALA A 123 6.93 6.66 11.13
CA ALA A 123 8.24 7.24 10.83
C ALA A 123 9.40 6.30 11.16
N HIS A 124 9.69 5.42 10.20
CA HIS A 124 10.96 4.73 10.02
C HIS A 124 11.13 4.46 8.54
N THR A 125 11.47 5.50 7.78
CA THR A 125 11.48 5.46 6.32
C THR A 125 12.70 6.17 5.75
N ASN A 126 13.08 5.80 4.53
CA ASN A 126 13.97 6.57 3.67
C ASN A 126 13.38 7.98 3.49
N VAL A 127 14.21 9.03 3.54
CA VAL A 127 13.78 10.39 3.18
C VAL A 127 13.44 10.38 1.68
N PRO A 128 12.25 10.83 1.25
CA PRO A 128 11.87 10.80 -0.17
C PRO A 128 12.93 11.50 -1.03
N GLN A 129 13.32 10.90 -2.16
CA GLN A 129 14.19 11.55 -3.13
C GLN A 129 13.38 12.50 -4.01
N SER A 130 13.95 13.65 -4.34
CA SER A 130 13.37 14.58 -5.29
C SER A 130 14.44 15.49 -5.89
N ASP A 131 14.46 15.60 -7.22
CA ASP A 131 15.34 16.48 -7.99
C ASP A 131 14.78 17.91 -8.18
N ARG A 132 13.55 18.12 -7.71
CA ARG A 132 12.80 19.39 -7.76
C ARG A 132 12.05 19.60 -6.45
N ALA A 133 11.65 20.82 -6.16
CA ALA A 133 10.92 21.12 -4.93
C ALA A 133 9.49 20.54 -5.04
N ASP A 134 9.21 19.49 -4.26
CA ASP A 134 7.92 18.80 -4.22
C ASP A 134 7.50 18.52 -2.76
N ASP A 135 6.19 18.43 -2.53
CA ASP A 135 5.64 18.21 -1.19
C ASP A 135 5.44 16.72 -0.90
N PHE A 136 5.88 16.27 0.27
CA PHE A 136 5.72 14.89 0.72
C PHE A 136 5.16 14.83 2.14
N ASN A 137 4.40 13.79 2.46
CA ASN A 137 3.97 13.58 3.84
C ASN A 137 5.15 13.09 4.69
N LEU A 138 5.54 13.87 5.70
CA LEU A 138 6.46 13.45 6.76
C LEU A 138 5.75 12.50 7.74
N ALA A 139 4.51 12.81 8.10
CA ALA A 139 3.65 11.96 8.91
C ALA A 139 2.18 12.20 8.56
N LYS A 140 1.37 11.14 8.51
CA LYS A 140 -0.05 11.22 8.16
C LYS A 140 -0.95 11.11 9.39
N ASN A 141 -2.09 11.79 9.36
CA ASN A 141 -3.19 11.65 10.31
C ASN A 141 -2.79 11.89 11.78
N ILE A 142 -1.86 12.81 12.04
CA ILE A 142 -1.52 13.22 13.41
C ILE A 142 -2.71 13.93 14.04
N THR A 143 -3.15 13.48 15.21
CA THR A 143 -4.31 14.05 15.91
C THR A 143 -3.85 14.80 17.14
N ILE A 144 -4.14 16.10 17.20
CA ILE A 144 -3.84 16.96 18.34
C ILE A 144 -5.15 17.25 19.09
N PRO A 145 -5.36 16.69 20.30
CA PRO A 145 -6.53 16.97 21.12
C PRO A 145 -6.76 18.46 21.35
N SER A 146 -8.00 18.84 21.62
CA SER A 146 -8.38 20.21 22.01
C SER A 146 -7.48 20.70 23.16
N LYS A 147 -6.91 21.90 23.01
CA LYS A 147 -5.95 22.50 23.96
C LYS A 147 -4.64 21.70 24.16
N GLY A 148 -4.39 20.69 23.34
CA GLY A 148 -3.20 19.85 23.40
C GLY A 148 -1.97 20.57 22.87
N ILE A 149 -0.81 20.25 23.46
CA ILE A 149 0.51 20.70 23.02
C ILE A 149 1.37 19.45 22.84
N TYR A 150 1.94 19.31 21.65
CA TYR A 150 2.80 18.18 21.28
C TYR A 150 4.15 18.72 20.82
N TYR A 151 5.21 18.07 21.29
CA TYR A 151 6.59 18.37 20.94
C TYR A 151 7.11 17.22 20.12
N TYR A 152 7.54 17.50 18.90
CA TYR A 152 8.07 16.50 17.98
C TYR A 152 9.56 16.68 17.80
N ARG A 153 10.26 15.56 17.60
CA ARG A 153 11.66 15.51 17.22
C ARG A 153 11.80 14.64 15.97
N LEU A 154 12.26 15.26 14.90
CA LEU A 154 12.67 14.60 13.67
C LEU A 154 14.18 14.43 13.70
N THR A 155 14.65 13.20 13.51
CA THR A 155 16.08 12.90 13.37
C THR A 155 16.32 12.33 11.99
N ILE A 156 17.13 13.01 11.18
CA ILE A 156 17.53 12.57 9.84
C ILE A 156 18.96 12.07 9.93
N THR A 157 19.25 10.87 9.43
CA THR A 157 20.57 10.24 9.52
C THR A 157 21.10 9.88 8.15
N PHE A 158 22.35 10.24 7.87
CA PHE A 158 23.05 9.77 6.68
C PHE A 158 23.70 8.42 6.96
N ASN A 159 23.10 7.36 6.42
CA ASN A 159 23.52 5.99 6.58
C ASN A 159 24.77 5.69 5.74
N ASN A 160 25.71 4.96 6.34
CA ASN A 160 26.80 4.34 5.60
C ASN A 160 26.33 3.01 5.01
N LEU A 161 26.17 2.96 3.69
CA LEU A 161 25.71 1.78 2.96
C LEU A 161 26.93 0.99 2.47
N ASN A 162 27.29 -0.06 3.19
CA ASN A 162 28.55 -0.78 2.99
C ASN A 162 28.75 -1.37 1.58
N ASP A 163 27.66 -1.63 0.86
CA ASP A 163 27.66 -2.26 -0.47
C ASP A 163 27.27 -1.30 -1.62
N VAL A 164 27.13 0.00 -1.33
CA VAL A 164 26.70 1.02 -2.31
C VAL A 164 27.81 2.06 -2.50
N ASN A 165 28.09 2.41 -3.75
CA ASN A 165 29.01 3.50 -4.06
C ASN A 165 28.33 4.87 -3.83
N GLN A 166 28.54 5.46 -2.65
CA GLN A 166 27.97 6.74 -2.23
C GLN A 166 28.78 7.98 -2.69
N GLU A 167 29.63 7.86 -3.71
CA GLU A 167 30.41 9.02 -4.21
C GLU A 167 29.52 10.16 -4.75
N ALA A 168 28.34 9.84 -5.30
CA ALA A 168 27.37 10.84 -5.76
C ALA A 168 26.82 11.71 -4.61
N ASP A 169 26.71 11.14 -3.40
CA ASP A 169 26.16 11.82 -2.22
C ASP A 169 27.07 12.96 -1.71
N ARG A 170 28.34 12.96 -2.11
CA ARG A 170 29.28 14.06 -1.76
C ARG A 170 28.82 15.42 -2.26
N THR A 171 28.03 15.44 -3.33
CA THR A 171 27.46 16.65 -3.93
C THR A 171 25.95 16.75 -3.78
N ALA A 172 25.34 15.80 -3.07
CA ALA A 172 23.92 15.79 -2.82
C ALA A 172 23.49 16.96 -1.93
N ILE A 173 22.21 17.29 -2.04
CA ILE A 173 21.56 18.41 -1.39
C ILE A 173 20.30 17.87 -0.71
N LEU A 174 20.10 18.29 0.53
CA LEU A 174 18.85 18.18 1.26
C LEU A 174 18.36 19.59 1.59
N ASN A 175 17.22 19.97 1.03
CA ASN A 175 16.58 21.25 1.31
C ASN A 175 15.07 21.05 1.43
N THR A 176 14.46 21.60 2.48
CA THR A 176 13.01 21.49 2.72
C THR A 176 12.58 22.49 3.77
N LYS A 177 11.32 22.91 3.70
CA LYS A 177 10.61 23.50 4.84
C LYS A 177 9.71 22.45 5.48
N PHE A 178 9.10 22.80 6.60
CA PHE A 178 8.15 21.94 7.28
C PHE A 178 6.84 22.68 7.47
N ASN A 179 5.74 21.97 7.25
CA ASN A 179 4.42 22.56 7.30
C ASN A 179 3.38 21.54 7.80
N LEU A 180 2.19 22.04 8.12
CA LEU A 180 1.01 21.23 8.34
C LEU A 180 0.11 21.28 7.13
N GLY A 181 -0.44 20.13 6.75
CA GLY A 181 -1.50 20.06 5.77
C GLY A 181 -2.79 20.70 6.26
N GLU A 182 -3.77 20.78 5.37
CA GLU A 182 -5.12 21.17 5.75
C GLU A 182 -5.64 20.26 6.88
N ALA A 183 -6.46 20.83 7.76
CA ALA A 183 -7.14 20.05 8.78
C ALA A 183 -7.98 18.96 8.09
N ILE A 184 -7.72 17.73 8.47
CA ILE A 184 -8.48 16.57 8.07
C ILE A 184 -9.73 16.58 8.94
N ASP A 185 -10.75 17.28 8.46
CA ASP A 185 -12.06 17.28 9.07
C ASP A 185 -12.62 15.87 8.93
N GLU A 186 -12.75 15.20 10.08
CA GLU A 186 -13.36 13.90 10.27
C GLU A 186 -12.57 12.74 9.62
N THR A 187 -12.28 11.65 10.36
CA THR A 187 -11.70 10.43 9.77
C THR A 187 -12.49 10.12 8.50
N ILE A 188 -11.83 10.15 7.33
CA ILE A 188 -12.49 9.81 6.08
C ILE A 188 -12.83 8.34 6.23
N THR A 189 -14.12 8.03 6.23
CA THR A 189 -14.61 6.66 6.35
C THR A 189 -15.18 6.22 5.02
N SER A 190 -15.25 4.91 4.84
CA SER A 190 -15.96 4.29 3.72
C SER A 190 -17.40 4.81 3.57
N ASP A 191 -18.11 5.07 4.68
CA ASP A 191 -19.47 5.63 4.70
C ASP A 191 -19.53 7.03 4.05
N LYS A 192 -18.57 7.90 4.36
CA LYS A 192 -18.53 9.26 3.82
C LYS A 192 -18.19 9.27 2.34
N VAL A 193 -17.24 8.42 1.93
CA VAL A 193 -16.89 8.29 0.52
C VAL A 193 -18.05 7.70 -0.27
N LEU A 194 -18.74 6.68 0.27
CA LEU A 194 -19.95 6.12 -0.33
C LEU A 194 -21.03 7.21 -0.54
N ALA A 195 -21.30 8.00 0.51
CA ALA A 195 -22.27 9.09 0.44
C ALA A 195 -21.85 10.20 -0.54
N HIS A 196 -20.57 10.58 -0.54
CA HIS A 196 -20.01 11.59 -1.45
C HIS A 196 -20.15 11.18 -2.92
N LEU A 197 -19.88 9.91 -3.22
CA LEU A 197 -20.07 9.34 -4.56
C LEU A 197 -21.55 9.13 -4.92
N LYS A 198 -22.49 9.47 -4.02
CA LYS A 198 -23.95 9.32 -4.17
C LYS A 198 -24.37 7.87 -4.39
N LEU A 199 -23.67 6.94 -3.72
CA LEU A 199 -23.95 5.52 -3.76
C LEU A 199 -24.78 5.13 -2.52
N THR A 200 -25.51 4.03 -2.61
CA THR A 200 -26.29 3.49 -1.49
C THR A 200 -26.08 1.99 -1.44
N ALA A 201 -25.64 1.50 -0.28
CA ALA A 201 -25.45 0.08 -0.05
C ALA A 201 -26.79 -0.59 0.26
N LYS A 202 -26.99 -1.80 -0.27
CA LYS A 202 -28.12 -2.65 0.05
C LYS A 202 -27.89 -3.37 1.39
N GLU A 203 -28.99 -3.70 2.06
CA GLU A 203 -28.95 -4.52 3.27
C GLU A 203 -28.76 -6.01 2.95
N GLY A 204 -28.01 -6.71 3.82
CA GLY A 204 -27.68 -8.12 3.64
C GLY A 204 -26.60 -8.36 2.57
N ASN A 205 -26.15 -9.60 2.45
CA ASN A 205 -25.26 -10.03 1.37
C ASN A 205 -25.98 -11.00 0.43
N PRO A 206 -25.68 -10.96 -0.87
CA PRO A 206 -26.23 -11.90 -1.83
C PRO A 206 -25.63 -13.29 -1.62
N THR A 207 -26.25 -14.31 -2.22
CA THR A 207 -25.63 -15.63 -2.31
C THR A 207 -24.50 -15.59 -3.34
N PHE A 208 -23.25 -15.46 -2.88
CA PHE A 208 -22.08 -15.30 -3.75
C PHE A 208 -21.83 -16.48 -4.71
N ALA A 209 -22.39 -17.65 -4.43
CA ALA A 209 -22.32 -18.80 -5.33
C ALA A 209 -23.09 -18.56 -6.64
N ASN A 210 -24.08 -17.67 -6.63
CA ASN A 210 -24.88 -17.32 -7.80
C ASN A 210 -24.17 -16.25 -8.63
N VAL A 211 -24.23 -16.42 -9.95
CA VAL A 211 -23.81 -15.41 -10.93
C VAL A 211 -24.71 -14.19 -10.84
N ALA A 212 -24.14 -12.98 -10.86
CA ALA A 212 -24.89 -11.74 -10.92
C ALA A 212 -25.10 -11.31 -12.38
N THR A 213 -26.35 -11.33 -12.85
CA THR A 213 -26.70 -11.06 -14.26
C THR A 213 -27.35 -9.69 -14.50
N THR A 214 -27.68 -8.97 -13.43
CA THR A 214 -28.30 -7.64 -13.46
C THR A 214 -27.44 -6.64 -12.71
N ASP A 215 -27.81 -5.36 -12.76
CA ASP A 215 -27.25 -4.35 -11.86
C ASP A 215 -27.75 -4.61 -10.43
N GLU A 216 -26.91 -5.29 -9.64
CA GLU A 216 -27.22 -5.60 -8.24
C GLU A 216 -26.76 -4.48 -7.29
N GLY A 217 -26.04 -3.47 -7.77
CA GLY A 217 -25.64 -2.29 -7.00
C GLY A 217 -24.46 -2.54 -6.05
N VAL A 218 -24.52 -1.91 -4.88
CA VAL A 218 -23.44 -1.88 -3.88
C VAL A 218 -23.86 -2.64 -2.62
N TYR A 219 -22.93 -3.40 -2.05
CA TYR A 219 -23.10 -4.17 -0.82
C TYR A 219 -21.93 -3.92 0.12
N SER A 220 -22.00 -4.41 1.37
CA SER A 220 -20.95 -4.22 2.36
C SER A 220 -20.41 -5.53 2.94
N ILE A 221 -19.11 -5.56 3.16
CA ILE A 221 -18.40 -6.60 3.91
C ILE A 221 -17.18 -5.95 4.58
N ASP A 222 -16.72 -6.48 5.71
CA ASP A 222 -15.53 -5.94 6.37
C ASP A 222 -14.24 -6.38 5.65
N ASP A 223 -13.28 -5.46 5.56
CA ASP A 223 -11.90 -5.70 5.17
C ASP A 223 -10.93 -5.50 6.37
N ASP A 224 -9.63 -5.46 6.11
CA ASP A 224 -8.59 -5.23 7.14
C ASP A 224 -8.60 -3.79 7.72
N TYR A 225 -9.37 -2.89 7.13
CA TYR A 225 -9.48 -1.48 7.50
C TYR A 225 -10.84 -1.12 8.12
N GLY A 226 -11.81 -2.02 8.05
CA GLY A 226 -13.13 -1.88 8.67
C GLY A 226 -14.24 -2.19 7.68
N LYS A 227 -15.37 -1.49 7.82
CA LYS A 227 -16.53 -1.71 6.97
C LYS A 227 -16.26 -1.22 5.56
N SER A 228 -16.25 -2.09 4.57
CA SER A 228 -16.01 -1.74 3.16
C SER A 228 -17.27 -1.90 2.30
N TYR A 229 -17.28 -1.28 1.11
CA TYR A 229 -18.40 -1.31 0.17
C TYR A 229 -17.96 -1.77 -1.21
N TYR A 230 -18.57 -2.81 -1.78
CA TYR A 230 -18.18 -3.37 -3.08
C TYR A 230 -19.31 -3.32 -4.10
N PHE A 231 -18.94 -3.15 -5.37
CA PHE A 231 -19.87 -3.19 -6.49
C PHE A 231 -20.13 -4.62 -6.95
N ARG A 232 -21.37 -4.93 -7.36
CA ARG A 232 -21.77 -6.25 -7.82
C ARG A 232 -22.69 -6.21 -9.04
N GLY A 233 -22.45 -7.13 -9.98
CA GLY A 233 -23.29 -7.35 -11.16
C GLY A 233 -22.99 -6.41 -12.31
N ALA A 234 -23.98 -6.17 -13.17
CA ALA A 234 -23.85 -5.37 -14.39
C ALA A 234 -23.91 -3.85 -14.13
N VAL A 235 -23.25 -3.37 -13.07
CA VAL A 235 -23.21 -1.95 -12.69
C VAL A 235 -22.58 -1.08 -13.77
N SER A 236 -23.11 0.13 -13.94
CA SER A 236 -22.64 1.08 -14.96
C SER A 236 -22.05 2.37 -14.37
N ASN A 237 -22.19 2.57 -13.06
CA ASN A 237 -21.84 3.77 -12.30
C ASN A 237 -20.55 3.60 -11.47
N ASN A 238 -19.57 2.86 -11.97
CA ASN A 238 -18.31 2.56 -11.28
C ASN A 238 -17.06 2.78 -12.14
N TYR A 239 -17.12 3.68 -13.12
CA TYR A 239 -15.95 4.16 -13.85
C TYR A 239 -15.23 5.29 -13.13
N VAL A 240 -13.91 5.22 -13.10
CA VAL A 240 -13.01 6.33 -12.73
C VAL A 240 -12.13 6.63 -13.94
N LYS A 241 -11.85 7.92 -14.19
CA LYS A 241 -10.78 8.34 -15.11
C LYS A 241 -9.66 8.97 -14.29
N PHE A 242 -8.45 8.44 -14.44
CA PHE A 242 -7.27 8.84 -13.67
C PHE A 242 -6.00 8.54 -14.46
N GLY A 243 -5.13 9.54 -14.60
CA GLY A 243 -3.83 9.41 -15.27
C GLY A 243 -3.94 9.09 -16.76
N GLY A 244 -4.98 9.60 -17.43
CA GLY A 244 -5.29 9.27 -18.82
C GLY A 244 -5.88 7.87 -19.05
N PHE A 245 -6.16 7.09 -18.00
CA PHE A 245 -6.73 5.74 -18.09
C PHE A 245 -8.12 5.66 -17.46
N PHE A 246 -8.87 4.64 -17.88
CA PHE A 246 -10.16 4.28 -17.31
C PHE A 246 -10.00 3.08 -16.38
N TRP A 247 -10.73 3.12 -15.28
CA TRP A 247 -10.68 2.13 -14.21
C TRP A 247 -12.09 1.73 -13.80
N ARG A 248 -12.27 0.49 -13.33
CA ARG A 248 -13.50 0.04 -12.68
C ARG A 248 -13.28 0.00 -11.17
N ILE A 249 -14.12 0.68 -10.40
CA ILE A 249 -14.11 0.57 -8.94
C ILE A 249 -14.53 -0.85 -8.58
N ILE A 250 -13.70 -1.53 -7.80
CA ILE A 250 -13.99 -2.81 -7.18
C ILE A 250 -14.74 -2.56 -5.87
N ARG A 251 -14.14 -1.74 -5.00
CA ARG A 251 -14.65 -1.44 -3.67
C ARG A 251 -14.12 -0.11 -3.12
N ILE A 252 -14.86 0.45 -2.17
CA ILE A 252 -14.42 1.47 -1.22
C ILE A 252 -13.95 0.70 0.02
N ASN A 253 -12.66 0.78 0.33
CA ASN A 253 -12.06 0.09 1.48
C ASN A 253 -12.53 0.71 2.81
N GLY A 254 -12.31 0.02 3.92
CA GLY A 254 -12.78 0.45 5.25
C GLY A 254 -12.25 1.82 5.71
N ASP A 255 -11.08 2.20 5.26
CA ASP A 255 -10.43 3.50 5.49
C ASP A 255 -10.90 4.62 4.53
N GLY A 256 -11.80 4.32 3.60
CA GLY A 256 -12.32 5.25 2.60
C GLY A 256 -11.51 5.33 1.31
N SER A 257 -10.42 4.58 1.16
CA SER A 257 -9.69 4.54 -0.11
C SER A 257 -10.53 3.81 -1.19
N ILE A 258 -10.33 4.14 -2.47
CA ILE A 258 -11.07 3.53 -3.58
C ILE A 258 -10.16 2.54 -4.31
N ARG A 259 -10.45 1.24 -4.18
CA ARG A 259 -9.75 0.17 -4.90
C ARG A 259 -10.34 -0.01 -6.28
N MET A 260 -9.51 0.09 -7.31
CA MET A 260 -9.96 0.07 -8.70
C MET A 260 -9.01 -0.70 -9.62
N GLN A 261 -9.59 -1.40 -10.60
CA GLN A 261 -8.86 -2.17 -11.61
C GLN A 261 -8.76 -1.41 -12.91
N TYR A 262 -7.59 -1.42 -13.53
CA TYR A 262 -7.34 -0.87 -14.86
C TYR A 262 -8.31 -1.44 -15.88
N ASP A 263 -8.87 -0.59 -16.73
CA ASP A 263 -9.87 -0.98 -17.73
C ASP A 263 -9.73 -0.31 -19.09
N GLY A 264 -8.54 0.20 -19.40
CA GLY A 264 -8.16 0.64 -20.73
C GLY A 264 -7.99 2.14 -20.88
N THR A 265 -7.81 2.57 -22.13
CA THR A 265 -7.62 3.97 -22.50
C THR A 265 -8.94 4.67 -22.85
N GLN A 266 -10.04 3.91 -22.83
CA GLN A 266 -11.41 4.39 -22.99
C GLN A 266 -12.35 3.55 -22.10
N ALA A 267 -13.55 4.07 -21.83
CA ALA A 267 -14.59 3.32 -21.14
C ALA A 267 -15.25 2.29 -22.06
N TYR A 268 -15.57 1.10 -21.55
CA TYR A 268 -16.25 0.03 -22.28
C TYR A 268 -17.63 -0.28 -21.70
N ALA A 269 -18.61 -0.54 -22.56
CA ALA A 269 -19.91 -1.02 -22.08
C ALA A 269 -19.76 -2.43 -21.48
N ASN A 270 -20.57 -2.74 -20.46
CA ASN A 270 -20.72 -4.12 -20.00
C ASN A 270 -21.22 -4.97 -21.17
N ALA A 271 -20.79 -6.23 -21.22
CA ALA A 271 -21.13 -7.11 -22.33
C ALA A 271 -22.59 -7.59 -22.32
N ASN A 272 -23.28 -7.46 -21.19
CA ASN A 272 -24.70 -7.81 -21.03
C ASN A 272 -25.04 -9.22 -21.53
N GLY A 273 -24.18 -10.20 -21.20
CA GLY A 273 -24.33 -11.60 -21.62
C GLY A 273 -23.81 -11.91 -23.02
N GLY A 274 -23.54 -10.89 -23.83
CA GLY A 274 -22.87 -11.03 -25.11
C GLY A 274 -21.37 -11.25 -24.96
N ASN A 275 -20.65 -11.35 -26.09
CA ASN A 275 -19.20 -11.46 -26.04
C ASN A 275 -18.54 -10.15 -25.61
N GLY A 276 -19.22 -9.00 -25.71
CA GLY A 276 -18.72 -7.66 -25.34
C GLY A 276 -18.01 -6.95 -26.49
N SER A 277 -17.81 -5.64 -26.40
CA SER A 277 -17.00 -4.88 -27.36
C SER A 277 -15.53 -5.27 -27.20
N GLY A 278 -14.87 -5.70 -28.28
CA GLY A 278 -13.43 -6.03 -28.24
C GLY A 278 -12.62 -4.84 -27.73
N GLY A 279 -11.75 -5.08 -26.75
CA GLY A 279 -10.94 -4.05 -26.11
C GLY A 279 -9.59 -4.60 -25.71
N ALA A 280 -8.69 -4.76 -26.68
CA ALA A 280 -7.34 -5.27 -26.45
C ALA A 280 -6.55 -4.40 -25.45
N ASP A 281 -6.90 -3.12 -25.34
CA ASP A 281 -6.29 -2.16 -24.41
C ASP A 281 -6.86 -2.23 -22.98
N ARG A 282 -7.89 -3.05 -22.69
CA ARG A 282 -8.42 -3.27 -21.32
C ARG A 282 -7.47 -4.03 -20.41
N TYR A 283 -6.33 -4.43 -20.95
CA TYR A 283 -5.19 -5.03 -20.27
C TYR A 283 -3.94 -4.21 -20.55
N THR A 284 -3.05 -4.11 -19.57
CA THR A 284 -1.76 -3.42 -19.76
C THR A 284 -0.79 -4.29 -20.53
N HIS A 285 -0.88 -5.61 -20.36
CA HIS A 285 -0.07 -6.60 -21.05
C HIS A 285 -0.87 -7.88 -21.30
N THR A 286 -0.47 -8.63 -22.33
CA THR A 286 -1.07 -9.89 -22.74
C THR A 286 0.02 -10.90 -23.10
N GLY A 287 -0.30 -12.19 -23.01
CA GLY A 287 0.65 -13.25 -23.35
C GLY A 287 1.80 -13.34 -22.35
N LYS A 288 1.52 -13.07 -21.06
CA LYS A 288 2.51 -13.05 -19.98
C LYS A 288 2.22 -14.15 -18.95
N ALA A 289 3.26 -14.89 -18.60
CA ALA A 289 3.22 -15.85 -17.51
C ALA A 289 3.27 -15.14 -16.15
N TRP A 290 2.76 -15.83 -15.12
CA TRP A 290 2.95 -15.43 -13.72
C TRP A 290 4.39 -15.64 -13.29
N ASN A 291 4.92 -16.85 -13.57
CA ASN A 291 6.31 -17.26 -13.38
C ASN A 291 6.66 -18.27 -14.47
N ALA A 292 7.88 -18.24 -14.98
CA ALA A 292 8.40 -19.24 -15.92
C ALA A 292 8.49 -20.63 -15.28
N ILE A 293 8.83 -20.67 -13.98
CA ILE A 293 8.97 -21.90 -13.20
C ILE A 293 7.71 -22.17 -12.39
N SER A 294 7.29 -23.44 -12.35
CA SER A 294 6.05 -23.86 -11.68
C SER A 294 6.19 -25.10 -10.79
N ASN A 295 7.41 -25.64 -10.63
CA ASN A 295 7.66 -26.95 -10.01
C ASN A 295 7.82 -26.91 -8.48
N ASP A 296 7.41 -25.82 -7.84
CA ASP A 296 7.41 -25.64 -6.40
C ASP A 296 6.18 -24.82 -5.99
N ALA A 297 5.61 -25.12 -4.82
CA ALA A 297 4.47 -24.39 -4.28
C ALA A 297 4.78 -22.91 -4.03
N LYS A 298 6.05 -22.50 -3.88
CA LYS A 298 6.43 -21.09 -3.69
C LYS A 298 6.03 -20.19 -4.86
N TYR A 299 5.96 -20.74 -6.08
CA TYR A 299 5.72 -19.96 -7.30
C TYR A 299 4.28 -19.42 -7.47
N VAL A 300 3.35 -19.74 -6.56
CA VAL A 300 2.03 -19.05 -6.49
C VAL A 300 2.11 -17.69 -5.77
N GLY A 301 3.28 -17.34 -5.22
CA GLY A 301 3.50 -16.08 -4.54
C GLY A 301 3.74 -14.92 -5.50
N TRP A 302 3.23 -13.75 -5.14
CA TRP A 302 3.52 -12.44 -5.73
C TRP A 302 4.99 -12.10 -5.53
N MET A 303 5.48 -12.50 -4.37
CA MET A 303 6.88 -12.67 -4.01
C MET A 303 7.06 -14.03 -3.30
N PHE A 304 8.26 -14.60 -3.37
CA PHE A 304 8.57 -15.91 -2.81
C PHE A 304 9.98 -15.99 -2.23
N GLY A 305 10.25 -17.07 -1.48
CA GLY A 305 11.52 -17.25 -0.78
C GLY A 305 12.64 -17.85 -1.61
N GLY A 306 13.83 -17.31 -1.36
CA GLY A 306 15.07 -17.78 -1.97
C GLY A 306 15.14 -17.50 -3.46
N ASP A 307 16.27 -17.88 -4.04
CA ASP A 307 16.52 -17.65 -5.47
C ASP A 307 15.54 -18.44 -6.35
N ASP A 308 15.27 -17.92 -7.54
CA ASP A 308 14.49 -18.64 -8.54
C ASP A 308 15.17 -19.97 -8.93
N GLY A 309 14.38 -21.02 -9.10
CA GLY A 309 14.88 -22.38 -9.35
C GLY A 309 15.37 -23.15 -8.12
N VAL A 310 15.56 -22.52 -6.95
CA VAL A 310 15.95 -23.20 -5.71
C VAL A 310 14.71 -23.71 -4.95
N PRO A 311 14.59 -25.00 -4.62
CA PRO A 311 13.41 -25.53 -3.93
C PRO A 311 13.22 -24.93 -2.53
N SER A 312 11.97 -24.69 -2.15
CA SER A 312 11.62 -24.32 -0.78
C SER A 312 11.60 -25.55 0.14
N GLU A 313 12.10 -25.40 1.37
CA GLU A 313 12.22 -26.48 2.36
C GLU A 313 11.17 -26.39 3.47
N LYS A 314 10.55 -25.22 3.63
CA LYS A 314 9.48 -24.97 4.60
C LYS A 314 8.52 -23.89 4.11
N LYS A 315 7.37 -23.75 4.78
CA LYS A 315 6.34 -22.80 4.38
C LYS A 315 6.72 -21.38 4.78
N ASP A 316 6.91 -21.18 6.07
CA ASP A 316 7.06 -19.87 6.70
C ASP A 316 8.41 -19.76 7.42
N VAL A 317 8.85 -18.52 7.64
CA VAL A 317 10.05 -18.22 8.42
C VAL A 317 9.81 -18.61 9.88
N GLU A 318 10.79 -19.29 10.47
CA GLU A 318 10.79 -19.71 11.87
C GLU A 318 11.66 -18.78 12.70
N VAL A 319 11.40 -18.71 14.00
CA VAL A 319 12.17 -17.86 14.94
C VAL A 319 13.67 -18.21 14.96
N SER A 320 14.02 -19.45 14.63
CA SER A 320 15.40 -19.92 14.51
C SER A 320 16.12 -19.45 13.25
N ASP A 321 15.42 -18.87 12.27
CA ASP A 321 16.01 -18.41 11.01
C ASP A 321 16.63 -17.03 11.17
N THR A 322 17.86 -17.02 11.65
CA THR A 322 18.60 -15.78 11.93
C THR A 322 19.41 -15.28 10.74
N THR A 323 19.52 -16.06 9.65
CA THR A 323 20.25 -15.70 8.43
C THR A 323 19.31 -15.60 7.23
N GLU A 324 19.66 -14.77 6.25
CA GLU A 324 18.88 -14.62 5.01
C GLU A 324 18.79 -15.93 4.23
N GLU A 325 19.85 -16.73 4.22
CA GLU A 325 19.84 -18.08 3.64
C GLU A 325 18.82 -19.00 4.32
N ALA A 326 18.74 -18.98 5.66
CA ALA A 326 17.80 -19.81 6.41
C ALA A 326 16.35 -19.38 6.18
N LYS A 327 16.10 -18.06 6.14
CA LYS A 327 14.79 -17.50 5.83
C LYS A 327 14.38 -17.77 4.38
N GLY A 328 15.31 -17.68 3.43
CA GLY A 328 15.10 -17.97 2.00
C GLY A 328 14.59 -19.37 1.70
N LYS A 329 14.77 -20.32 2.63
CA LYS A 329 14.20 -21.67 2.52
C LYS A 329 12.67 -21.70 2.72
N ALA A 330 12.08 -20.65 3.28
CA ALA A 330 10.64 -20.54 3.48
C ALA A 330 9.95 -20.04 2.21
N ALA A 331 8.99 -20.79 1.69
CA ALA A 331 8.24 -20.44 0.47
C ALA A 331 7.60 -19.04 0.51
N THR A 332 7.23 -18.57 1.71
CA THR A 332 6.57 -17.27 1.94
C THR A 332 7.52 -16.16 2.40
N TYR A 333 8.83 -16.39 2.41
CA TYR A 333 9.80 -15.32 2.68
C TYR A 333 9.88 -14.42 1.45
N ASN A 334 9.36 -13.19 1.49
CA ASN A 334 9.20 -12.35 0.30
C ASN A 334 10.53 -11.71 -0.16
N GLN A 335 11.46 -12.54 -0.59
CA GLN A 335 12.80 -12.15 -0.99
C GLN A 335 12.91 -11.91 -2.50
N THR A 336 12.19 -12.70 -3.29
CA THR A 336 12.28 -12.70 -4.74
C THR A 336 10.92 -12.37 -5.34
N ASP A 337 10.88 -11.47 -6.31
CA ASP A 337 9.67 -11.10 -7.03
C ASP A 337 9.23 -12.21 -8.00
N SER A 338 7.93 -12.30 -8.26
CA SER A 338 7.43 -13.07 -9.41
C SER A 338 7.75 -12.36 -10.74
N ASP A 339 7.90 -13.13 -11.81
CA ASP A 339 8.15 -12.59 -13.16
C ASP A 339 7.07 -11.58 -13.57
N ILE A 340 5.82 -11.86 -13.22
CA ILE A 340 4.69 -10.96 -13.52
C ILE A 340 4.83 -9.61 -12.83
N LYS A 341 5.33 -9.60 -11.58
CA LYS A 341 5.54 -8.40 -10.78
C LYS A 341 6.71 -7.60 -11.34
N GLU A 342 7.90 -8.20 -11.38
CA GLU A 342 9.15 -7.52 -11.72
C GLU A 342 9.17 -7.03 -13.17
N LEU A 343 8.71 -7.85 -14.12
CA LEU A 343 8.88 -7.56 -15.54
C LEU A 343 7.75 -6.73 -16.14
N TRP A 344 6.55 -6.74 -15.52
CA TRP A 344 5.35 -6.18 -16.16
C TRP A 344 4.55 -5.22 -15.29
N VAL A 345 4.28 -5.56 -14.03
CA VAL A 345 3.39 -4.73 -13.18
C VAL A 345 4.16 -3.54 -12.59
N ASP A 346 5.33 -3.77 -11.99
CA ASP A 346 6.13 -2.70 -11.38
C ASP A 346 6.63 -1.69 -12.43
N PRO A 347 7.19 -2.11 -13.59
CA PRO A 347 7.59 -1.16 -14.64
C PRO A 347 6.42 -0.36 -15.21
N TRP A 348 5.21 -0.95 -15.26
CA TRP A 348 4.02 -0.25 -15.69
C TRP A 348 3.62 0.83 -14.70
N TYR A 349 3.61 0.53 -13.39
CA TYR A 349 3.32 1.54 -12.36
C TYR A 349 4.33 2.67 -12.42
N LYS A 350 5.62 2.34 -12.47
CA LYS A 350 6.70 3.33 -12.57
C LYS A 350 6.44 4.30 -13.72
N THR A 351 6.27 3.77 -14.93
CA THR A 351 6.11 4.57 -16.15
C THR A 351 4.82 5.41 -16.16
N ASN A 352 3.73 4.86 -15.65
CA ASN A 352 2.39 5.44 -15.86
C ASN A 352 1.86 6.21 -14.66
N ILE A 353 2.42 6.01 -13.47
CA ILE A 353 1.97 6.62 -12.23
C ILE A 353 3.11 7.39 -11.57
N GLU A 354 4.23 6.74 -11.25
CA GLU A 354 5.35 7.38 -10.53
C GLU A 354 6.02 8.46 -11.37
N ASP A 355 6.51 8.13 -12.57
CA ASP A 355 7.24 9.06 -13.46
C ASP A 355 6.36 10.24 -13.93
N LYS A 356 5.03 10.12 -13.76
CA LYS A 356 4.05 11.17 -14.03
C LYS A 356 3.63 11.96 -12.78
N ASN A 357 4.30 11.74 -11.64
CA ASN A 357 4.01 12.36 -10.34
C ASN A 357 2.56 12.13 -9.86
N LEU A 358 1.96 11.01 -10.24
CA LEU A 358 0.61 10.61 -9.84
C LEU A 358 0.60 9.71 -8.60
N GLY A 359 1.77 9.24 -8.15
CA GLY A 359 1.91 8.39 -6.96
C GLY A 359 1.31 9.02 -5.69
N LYS A 360 1.33 10.35 -5.58
CA LYS A 360 0.73 11.09 -4.46
C LYS A 360 -0.78 10.89 -4.29
N TYR A 361 -1.50 10.47 -5.34
CA TYR A 361 -2.94 10.18 -5.30
C TYR A 361 -3.24 8.74 -4.90
N VAL A 362 -2.23 7.87 -4.89
CA VAL A 362 -2.36 6.44 -4.63
C VAL A 362 -2.02 6.15 -3.17
N SER A 363 -2.86 5.38 -2.48
CA SER A 363 -2.59 4.94 -1.10
C SER A 363 -2.02 3.54 -1.02
N ASP A 364 -1.31 3.28 0.08
CA ASP A 364 -0.67 2.02 0.39
C ASP A 364 -1.63 1.09 1.15
N GLU A 365 -2.45 0.35 0.40
CA GLU A 365 -3.35 -0.64 1.00
C GLU A 365 -2.96 -2.07 0.66
N ILE A 366 -3.35 -3.00 1.53
CA ILE A 366 -3.04 -4.43 1.41
C ILE A 366 -3.44 -5.00 0.04
N PHE A 367 -2.49 -5.67 -0.61
CA PHE A 367 -2.70 -6.60 -1.71
C PHE A 367 -2.50 -8.03 -1.21
N CYS A 368 -3.60 -8.75 -1.00
CA CYS A 368 -3.55 -10.07 -0.35
C CYS A 368 -3.35 -11.21 -1.36
N ASN A 369 -2.19 -11.89 -1.32
CA ASN A 369 -1.95 -13.09 -2.13
C ASN A 369 -2.69 -14.33 -1.58
N ASP A 370 -2.90 -14.36 -0.26
CA ASP A 370 -3.53 -15.44 0.50
C ASP A 370 -3.00 -16.85 0.17
N ARG A 371 -1.81 -17.19 0.67
CA ARG A 371 -1.28 -18.56 0.67
C ARG A 371 -1.66 -19.31 1.95
N SER A 372 -2.75 -18.92 2.62
CA SER A 372 -3.23 -19.67 3.79
C SER A 372 -3.75 -21.05 3.39
N MET A 373 -3.70 -21.99 4.32
CA MET A 373 -3.94 -23.39 3.99
C MET A 373 -5.44 -23.68 3.88
N GLY A 374 -5.84 -24.26 2.75
CA GLY A 374 -7.20 -24.72 2.55
C GLY A 374 -7.48 -26.06 3.23
N ARG A 375 -8.73 -26.52 3.09
CA ARG A 375 -9.12 -27.86 3.54
C ARG A 375 -8.30 -28.91 2.78
N SER A 376 -7.83 -29.91 3.54
CA SER A 376 -7.20 -31.10 2.96
C SER A 376 -8.28 -31.99 2.34
N TYR A 377 -8.15 -32.26 1.05
CA TYR A 377 -8.86 -33.34 0.37
C TYR A 377 -7.92 -34.56 0.31
N SER A 378 -8.46 -35.77 0.17
CA SER A 378 -7.82 -37.08 0.45
C SER A 378 -6.39 -37.34 -0.08
N THR A 379 -5.81 -36.50 -0.94
CA THR A 379 -4.43 -36.59 -1.46
C THR A 379 -3.55 -35.35 -1.19
N TYR A 380 -4.07 -34.30 -0.56
CA TYR A 380 -3.35 -33.05 -0.30
C TYR A 380 -2.83 -33.01 1.13
N THR A 381 -1.52 -33.22 1.30
CA THR A 381 -0.86 -33.09 2.61
C THR A 381 -0.64 -31.65 3.04
N ASN A 382 -0.89 -30.67 2.15
CA ASN A 382 -1.05 -29.25 2.50
C ASN A 382 0.14 -28.68 3.30
N LYS A 383 1.34 -28.78 2.72
CA LYS A 383 2.55 -28.21 3.34
C LYS A 383 2.82 -26.77 2.93
N GLY A 384 2.44 -26.35 1.71
CA GLY A 384 2.66 -24.99 1.22
C GLY A 384 4.08 -24.67 0.78
N PHE A 385 4.91 -25.68 0.57
CA PHE A 385 6.29 -25.56 0.08
C PHE A 385 6.71 -26.82 -0.69
N GLY A 386 7.79 -26.69 -1.46
CA GLY A 386 8.38 -27.77 -2.24
C GLY A 386 7.40 -28.32 -3.28
N THR A 387 7.60 -29.59 -3.62
CA THR A 387 6.74 -30.33 -4.57
C THR A 387 5.53 -30.99 -3.90
N THR A 388 5.15 -30.56 -2.70
CA THR A 388 4.08 -31.20 -1.94
C THR A 388 2.72 -30.68 -2.40
N PRO A 389 1.78 -31.56 -2.84
CA PRO A 389 0.44 -31.15 -3.20
C PRO A 389 -0.22 -30.29 -2.10
N THR A 390 -0.61 -29.08 -2.48
CA THR A 390 -1.13 -28.07 -1.56
C THR A 390 -2.36 -27.39 -2.15
N ASN A 391 -3.45 -27.38 -1.41
CA ASN A 391 -4.63 -26.57 -1.69
C ASN A 391 -4.65 -25.34 -0.78
N TYR A 392 -4.79 -24.15 -1.35
CA TYR A 392 -4.87 -22.90 -0.58
C TYR A 392 -6.32 -22.56 -0.21
N ALA A 393 -6.50 -21.65 0.75
CA ALA A 393 -7.80 -21.37 1.35
C ALA A 393 -8.85 -20.90 0.34
N ALA A 394 -8.45 -20.09 -0.64
CA ALA A 394 -9.33 -19.68 -1.74
C ALA A 394 -9.87 -20.86 -2.54
N GLY A 395 -9.08 -21.92 -2.71
CA GLY A 395 -9.53 -23.18 -3.30
C GLY A 395 -10.73 -23.76 -2.55
N THR A 396 -10.68 -23.80 -1.23
CA THR A 396 -11.80 -24.26 -0.40
C THR A 396 -12.99 -23.29 -0.40
N ARG A 397 -12.74 -21.97 -0.48
CA ARG A 397 -13.82 -20.96 -0.49
C ARG A 397 -14.71 -21.04 -1.72
N PHE A 398 -14.19 -21.49 -2.88
CA PHE A 398 -14.91 -21.35 -4.15
C PHE A 398 -15.17 -22.65 -4.91
N LEU A 399 -14.58 -23.79 -4.49
CA LEU A 399 -14.76 -25.08 -5.15
C LEU A 399 -15.63 -26.05 -4.34
N SER A 400 -16.80 -26.35 -4.88
CA SER A 400 -17.49 -27.63 -4.67
C SER A 400 -18.39 -27.92 -5.88
N SER A 401 -18.40 -29.19 -6.30
CA SER A 401 -19.27 -29.71 -7.36
C SER A 401 -20.63 -30.21 -6.82
N ASP A 402 -20.90 -30.04 -5.53
CA ASP A 402 -22.12 -30.56 -4.92
C ASP A 402 -23.38 -29.82 -5.43
N PRO A 403 -24.45 -30.54 -5.81
CA PRO A 403 -25.74 -29.93 -6.15
C PRO A 403 -26.26 -29.09 -4.99
N GLY A 404 -26.52 -27.81 -5.23
CA GLY A 404 -27.00 -26.88 -4.20
C GLY A 404 -25.91 -26.17 -3.38
N TYR A 405 -24.62 -26.30 -3.73
CA TYR A 405 -23.55 -25.56 -3.05
C TYR A 405 -23.75 -24.04 -3.11
N THR A 406 -23.93 -23.45 -1.94
CA THR A 406 -24.14 -22.02 -1.69
C THR A 406 -22.96 -21.34 -0.99
N ASP A 407 -21.91 -22.10 -0.66
CA ASP A 407 -20.92 -21.71 0.36
C ASP A 407 -19.74 -20.88 -0.19
N ALA A 408 -19.91 -20.27 -1.36
CA ALA A 408 -18.94 -19.28 -1.82
C ALA A 408 -18.90 -18.15 -0.78
N THR A 409 -17.77 -18.01 -0.10
CA THR A 409 -17.63 -17.20 1.11
C THR A 409 -16.46 -16.24 0.95
N PRO A 410 -16.52 -15.29 0.00
CA PRO A 410 -15.43 -14.35 -0.23
C PRO A 410 -15.13 -13.54 1.04
N THR A 411 -13.86 -13.20 1.22
CA THR A 411 -13.37 -12.35 2.31
C THR A 411 -12.46 -11.26 1.76
N PHE A 412 -12.54 -10.05 2.31
CA PHE A 412 -11.60 -8.96 2.01
C PHE A 412 -10.55 -8.77 3.11
N LYS A 413 -10.48 -9.71 4.07
CA LYS A 413 -9.45 -9.75 5.10
C LYS A 413 -8.29 -10.62 4.66
N CYS A 414 -7.07 -10.15 4.89
CA CYS A 414 -5.87 -10.91 4.63
C CYS A 414 -5.45 -11.70 5.87
N PRO A 415 -5.50 -13.05 5.83
CA PRO A 415 -5.33 -13.86 7.04
C PRO A 415 -3.87 -13.92 7.53
N GLN A 416 -2.89 -13.74 6.66
CA GLN A 416 -1.48 -13.86 6.99
C GLN A 416 -0.72 -12.59 6.64
N LYS A 417 0.03 -12.06 7.61
CA LYS A 417 0.78 -10.81 7.44
C LYS A 417 1.84 -10.91 6.34
N ASN A 418 2.55 -12.02 6.22
CA ASN A 418 3.52 -12.22 5.13
C ASN A 418 2.90 -12.17 3.72
N ASP A 419 1.61 -12.41 3.56
CA ASP A 419 0.89 -12.25 2.29
C ASP A 419 0.07 -10.96 2.18
N ALA A 420 0.11 -10.10 3.18
CA ALA A 420 -0.54 -8.80 3.19
C ALA A 420 0.40 -7.74 2.61
N PHE A 421 0.57 -7.73 1.29
CA PHE A 421 1.55 -6.89 0.62
C PHE A 421 1.21 -5.41 0.70
N THR A 422 2.15 -4.62 1.21
CA THR A 422 2.11 -3.15 1.35
C THR A 422 3.50 -2.60 1.07
N LYS A 423 3.60 -1.31 0.76
CA LYS A 423 4.86 -0.61 0.51
C LYS A 423 5.56 -0.21 1.81
N GLU A 424 4.82 0.40 2.73
CA GLU A 424 5.36 1.02 3.94
C GLU A 424 4.62 0.52 5.22
N ASP A 425 3.35 0.12 5.13
CA ASP A 425 2.60 -0.36 6.31
C ASP A 425 3.11 -1.73 6.80
N THR A 426 3.86 -1.73 7.89
CA THR A 426 4.32 -2.93 8.60
C THR A 426 3.46 -3.28 9.81
N THR A 427 2.38 -2.54 10.08
CA THR A 427 1.43 -2.83 11.17
C THR A 427 0.42 -3.87 10.70
N LYS A 428 -0.35 -3.57 9.65
CA LYS A 428 -1.33 -4.49 9.07
C LYS A 428 -0.74 -5.29 7.91
N GLY A 429 0.10 -4.64 7.09
CA GLY A 429 0.79 -5.26 5.97
C GLY A 429 2.21 -5.73 6.29
N ASN A 430 2.98 -6.00 5.24
CA ASN A 430 4.33 -6.54 5.32
C ASN A 430 5.45 -5.59 4.89
N GLY A 431 5.13 -4.45 4.26
CA GLY A 431 6.12 -3.45 3.84
C GLY A 431 7.13 -3.90 2.78
N PHE A 432 6.81 -4.94 1.98
CA PHE A 432 7.74 -5.48 0.98
C PHE A 432 7.56 -4.94 -0.43
N LEU A 433 6.47 -4.24 -0.72
CA LEU A 433 6.24 -3.72 -2.07
C LEU A 433 7.16 -2.54 -2.36
N LYS A 434 7.70 -2.51 -3.59
CA LYS A 434 8.34 -1.30 -4.14
C LYS A 434 7.32 -0.21 -4.46
N TYR A 435 6.18 -0.62 -5.04
CA TYR A 435 5.09 0.26 -5.46
C TYR A 435 3.74 -0.22 -4.91
N PRO A 436 2.80 0.68 -4.56
CA PRO A 436 1.49 0.31 -4.04
C PRO A 436 0.53 -0.14 -5.17
N ILE A 437 0.90 -1.23 -5.83
CA ILE A 437 0.19 -1.85 -6.96
C ILE A 437 0.14 -3.37 -6.78
N GLY A 438 -0.94 -3.97 -7.26
CA GLY A 438 -1.06 -5.42 -7.34
C GLY A 438 -2.10 -5.84 -8.37
N LEU A 439 -2.68 -7.03 -8.18
CA LEU A 439 -3.75 -7.56 -9.01
C LEU A 439 -5.03 -7.79 -8.18
N ILE A 440 -6.14 -7.99 -8.87
CA ILE A 440 -7.44 -8.30 -8.25
C ILE A 440 -7.39 -9.68 -7.57
N THR A 441 -8.15 -9.88 -6.49
CA THR A 441 -8.27 -11.18 -5.82
C THR A 441 -9.46 -12.01 -6.32
N ALA A 442 -9.41 -13.33 -6.12
CA ALA A 442 -10.55 -14.21 -6.39
C ALA A 442 -11.78 -13.83 -5.55
N ASP A 443 -11.59 -13.39 -4.30
CA ASP A 443 -12.66 -12.91 -3.44
C ASP A 443 -13.35 -11.67 -4.01
N GLU A 444 -12.58 -10.72 -4.54
CA GLU A 444 -13.11 -9.54 -5.24
C GLU A 444 -13.88 -9.92 -6.51
N ILE A 445 -13.35 -10.86 -7.30
CA ILE A 445 -14.00 -11.40 -8.50
C ILE A 445 -15.35 -12.06 -8.17
N VAL A 446 -15.43 -12.83 -7.10
CA VAL A 446 -16.65 -13.53 -6.65
C VAL A 446 -17.66 -12.54 -6.06
N ALA A 447 -17.21 -11.62 -5.22
CA ALA A 447 -18.05 -10.56 -4.66
C ALA A 447 -18.69 -9.71 -5.77
N ALA A 448 -17.91 -9.37 -6.80
CA ALA A 448 -18.36 -8.61 -7.97
C ALA A 448 -19.40 -9.35 -8.84
N GLY A 449 -19.54 -10.67 -8.70
CA GLY A 449 -20.64 -11.40 -9.32
C GLY A 449 -20.27 -12.53 -10.26
N SER A 450 -19.00 -12.92 -10.39
CA SER A 450 -18.62 -14.07 -11.23
C SER A 450 -19.33 -15.39 -10.84
N GLY A 451 -19.75 -15.51 -9.58
CA GLY A 451 -20.32 -16.74 -9.02
C GLY A 451 -19.24 -17.69 -8.51
N LYS A 452 -19.63 -18.91 -8.15
CA LYS A 452 -18.66 -19.95 -7.76
C LYS A 452 -17.83 -20.44 -8.95
N TYR A 453 -16.76 -21.18 -8.66
CA TYR A 453 -15.85 -21.73 -9.67
C TYR A 453 -16.58 -22.45 -10.81
N GLY A 454 -16.17 -22.17 -12.05
CA GLY A 454 -16.63 -22.87 -13.26
C GLY A 454 -17.98 -22.42 -13.83
N PHE A 455 -18.65 -21.42 -13.25
CA PHE A 455 -19.92 -20.89 -13.78
C PHE A 455 -19.66 -19.66 -14.65
N ALA A 456 -20.01 -19.74 -15.93
CA ALA A 456 -19.87 -18.63 -16.86
C ALA A 456 -20.75 -17.45 -16.45
N ASN A 457 -20.18 -16.23 -16.48
CA ASN A 457 -20.93 -15.01 -16.30
C ASN A 457 -20.35 -13.86 -17.13
N LYS A 458 -21.01 -13.51 -18.23
CA LYS A 458 -20.62 -12.38 -19.10
C LYS A 458 -21.36 -11.08 -18.81
N TYR A 459 -22.09 -10.99 -17.68
CA TYR A 459 -22.90 -9.81 -17.36
C TYR A 459 -22.19 -8.85 -16.40
N TYR A 460 -21.46 -9.38 -15.42
CA TYR A 460 -20.84 -8.56 -14.37
C TYR A 460 -19.72 -7.67 -14.90
N TYR A 461 -19.51 -6.54 -14.24
CA TYR A 461 -18.70 -5.44 -14.77
C TYR A 461 -17.19 -5.71 -14.93
N LEU A 462 -16.65 -6.71 -14.25
CA LEU A 462 -15.24 -7.10 -14.38
C LEU A 462 -15.02 -8.06 -15.56
N TYR A 463 -16.09 -8.59 -16.16
CA TYR A 463 -15.96 -9.34 -17.40
C TYR A 463 -15.39 -8.42 -18.50
N LYS A 464 -14.23 -8.81 -19.00
CA LYS A 464 -13.52 -8.19 -20.11
C LYS A 464 -13.56 -9.18 -21.28
N ASN A 465 -14.15 -8.78 -22.41
CA ASN A 465 -14.06 -9.58 -23.63
C ASN A 465 -12.58 -9.74 -23.99
N ASN A 466 -12.11 -10.98 -24.07
CA ASN A 466 -10.70 -11.28 -24.25
C ASN A 466 -10.46 -12.27 -25.38
N SER A 467 -9.67 -11.86 -26.40
CA SER A 467 -9.08 -12.80 -27.38
C SER A 467 -7.94 -13.64 -26.77
N TYR A 468 -7.38 -13.20 -25.64
CA TYR A 468 -6.23 -13.78 -24.93
C TYR A 468 -6.63 -14.76 -23.80
N GLN A 469 -7.80 -15.40 -23.95
CA GLN A 469 -8.37 -16.46 -23.10
C GLN A 469 -8.68 -16.13 -21.63
N TYR A 470 -7.82 -15.43 -20.88
CA TYR A 470 -8.06 -15.09 -19.46
C TYR A 470 -7.18 -13.93 -18.94
N TYR A 471 -7.50 -13.41 -17.76
CA TYR A 471 -6.62 -12.49 -17.02
C TYR A 471 -6.37 -12.96 -15.59
N ARG A 472 -5.17 -12.65 -15.08
CA ARG A 472 -4.64 -13.18 -13.83
C ARG A 472 -5.27 -12.53 -12.59
N SER A 473 -5.44 -13.30 -11.53
CA SER A 473 -5.68 -12.80 -10.18
C SER A 473 -4.42 -12.93 -9.32
N LEU A 474 -4.37 -12.19 -8.21
CA LEU A 474 -3.32 -12.28 -7.18
C LEU A 474 -3.46 -13.53 -6.30
N THR A 475 -4.56 -14.28 -6.41
CA THR A 475 -4.93 -15.29 -5.42
C THR A 475 -4.42 -16.68 -5.81
N ALA A 476 -3.64 -17.29 -4.91
CA ALA A 476 -3.17 -18.65 -5.06
C ALA A 476 -4.33 -19.65 -5.09
N TYR A 477 -4.31 -20.60 -6.04
CA TYR A 477 -5.29 -21.68 -6.08
C TYR A 477 -4.75 -22.94 -5.41
N ARG A 478 -3.76 -23.58 -6.01
CA ARG A 478 -3.14 -24.81 -5.49
C ARG A 478 -1.76 -25.05 -6.11
N TYR A 479 -1.09 -26.06 -5.57
CA TYR A 479 0.03 -26.74 -6.19
C TYR A 479 -0.32 -28.22 -6.36
N SER A 480 -0.24 -28.75 -7.58
CA SER A 480 -0.48 -30.16 -7.89
C SER A 480 0.37 -30.60 -9.09
N GLY A 481 1.67 -30.77 -8.88
CA GLY A 481 2.65 -31.01 -9.95
C GLY A 481 3.05 -29.73 -10.71
N ALA A 482 2.20 -28.70 -10.66
CA ALA A 482 2.51 -27.33 -11.02
C ALA A 482 1.80 -26.34 -10.07
N ALA A 483 2.39 -25.17 -9.87
CA ALA A 483 1.78 -24.02 -9.21
C ALA A 483 0.67 -23.42 -10.09
N GLU A 484 -0.49 -23.15 -9.49
CA GLU A 484 -1.69 -22.67 -10.18
C GLU A 484 -2.32 -21.48 -9.44
N MET A 485 -2.73 -20.48 -10.21
CA MET A 485 -3.36 -19.25 -9.73
C MET A 485 -4.81 -19.19 -10.19
N PHE A 486 -5.66 -18.51 -9.41
CA PHE A 486 -6.99 -18.15 -9.90
C PHE A 486 -6.88 -17.13 -11.05
N MET A 487 -7.89 -17.13 -11.90
CA MET A 487 -8.02 -16.24 -13.05
C MET A 487 -9.50 -16.06 -13.42
N VAL A 488 -9.77 -15.09 -14.29
CA VAL A 488 -11.07 -14.95 -14.95
C VAL A 488 -10.95 -15.37 -16.40
N TYR A 489 -11.72 -16.38 -16.80
CA TYR A 489 -11.68 -16.92 -18.15
C TYR A 489 -12.49 -16.08 -19.14
N SER A 490 -12.38 -16.42 -20.42
CA SER A 490 -13.00 -15.72 -21.55
C SER A 490 -14.53 -15.74 -21.55
N ASP A 491 -15.16 -16.53 -20.70
CA ASP A 491 -16.61 -16.55 -20.45
C ASP A 491 -17.02 -15.87 -19.13
N GLY A 492 -16.06 -15.25 -18.44
CA GLY A 492 -16.25 -14.52 -17.20
C GLY A 492 -16.40 -15.40 -15.96
N ASN A 493 -16.13 -16.70 -16.05
CA ASN A 493 -16.10 -17.55 -14.86
C ASN A 493 -14.83 -17.30 -14.03
N LEU A 494 -14.94 -17.58 -12.73
CA LEU A 494 -13.76 -17.82 -11.89
C LEU A 494 -13.20 -19.20 -12.25
N ALA A 495 -11.93 -19.25 -12.65
CA ALA A 495 -11.22 -20.47 -13.01
C ALA A 495 -9.76 -20.41 -12.55
N TYR A 496 -8.92 -21.35 -12.98
CA TYR A 496 -7.48 -21.36 -12.66
C TYR A 496 -6.61 -21.59 -13.89
N ALA A 497 -5.35 -21.18 -13.80
CA ALA A 497 -4.33 -21.48 -14.79
C ALA A 497 -2.96 -21.69 -14.11
N GLY A 498 -2.15 -22.58 -14.69
CA GLY A 498 -0.75 -22.75 -14.26
C GLY A 498 0.03 -21.45 -14.35
N VAL A 499 1.00 -21.25 -13.45
CA VAL A 499 1.79 -20.00 -13.39
C VAL A 499 2.59 -19.75 -14.67
N SER A 500 3.01 -20.81 -15.37
CA SER A 500 3.75 -20.72 -16.64
C SER A 500 2.89 -20.49 -17.88
N GLY A 501 1.56 -20.52 -17.75
CA GLY A 501 0.65 -20.25 -18.86
C GLY A 501 0.59 -18.78 -19.28
N ASP A 502 0.26 -18.49 -20.52
CA ASP A 502 0.12 -17.11 -20.98
C ASP A 502 -1.23 -16.51 -20.60
N GLY A 503 -1.23 -15.36 -19.92
CA GLY A 503 -2.44 -14.64 -19.55
C GLY A 503 -2.34 -13.13 -19.80
N ALA A 504 -3.40 -12.41 -19.43
CA ALA A 504 -3.45 -10.95 -19.47
C ALA A 504 -3.37 -10.32 -18.07
N ILE A 505 -2.93 -9.06 -18.03
CA ILE A 505 -2.68 -8.30 -16.81
C ILE A 505 -3.58 -7.06 -16.76
N ALA A 506 -4.31 -6.91 -15.66
CA ALA A 506 -5.12 -5.73 -15.36
C ALA A 506 -4.80 -5.27 -13.93
N PRO A 507 -3.88 -4.30 -13.76
CA PRO A 507 -3.43 -3.89 -12.45
C PRO A 507 -4.49 -3.23 -11.60
N VAL A 508 -4.29 -3.27 -10.29
CA VAL A 508 -5.17 -2.69 -9.27
C VAL A 508 -4.36 -1.70 -8.43
N ILE A 509 -4.94 -0.53 -8.19
CA ILE A 509 -4.42 0.52 -7.31
C ILE A 509 -5.54 1.01 -6.38
N ASN A 510 -5.16 1.75 -5.34
CA ASN A 510 -6.10 2.39 -4.42
C ASN A 510 -5.94 3.91 -4.52
N ILE A 511 -7.00 4.67 -4.76
CA ILE A 511 -6.96 6.13 -4.61
C ILE A 511 -7.10 6.48 -3.14
N ALA A 512 -6.21 7.34 -2.64
CA ALA A 512 -6.16 7.69 -1.25
C ALA A 512 -7.45 8.39 -0.78
N PRO A 513 -7.88 8.17 0.48
CA PRO A 513 -9.17 8.67 0.99
C PRO A 513 -9.32 10.20 0.82
N GLU A 514 -8.24 10.96 1.01
CA GLU A 514 -8.21 12.42 0.88
C GLU A 514 -8.56 12.92 -0.51
N TYR A 515 -8.31 12.12 -1.56
CA TYR A 515 -8.71 12.44 -2.93
C TYR A 515 -10.03 11.79 -3.32
N ALA A 516 -10.32 10.59 -2.80
CA ALA A 516 -11.59 9.91 -3.02
C ALA A 516 -12.79 10.80 -2.63
N LYS A 517 -12.70 11.51 -1.49
CA LYS A 517 -13.73 12.47 -1.04
C LYS A 517 -13.86 13.73 -1.90
N THR A 518 -12.97 13.95 -2.85
CA THR A 518 -12.99 15.12 -3.75
C THR A 518 -13.50 14.78 -5.13
N MET A 519 -13.68 13.48 -5.43
CA MET A 519 -14.05 13.05 -6.77
C MET A 519 -15.37 13.66 -7.21
N VAL A 520 -15.43 14.06 -8.48
CA VAL A 520 -16.63 14.55 -9.15
C VAL A 520 -17.02 13.61 -10.27
N GLY A 521 -18.28 13.64 -10.68
CA GLY A 521 -18.81 12.75 -11.72
C GLY A 521 -19.92 11.85 -11.18
N GLU A 522 -20.35 10.91 -12.03
CA GLU A 522 -21.48 10.00 -11.75
C GLU A 522 -21.06 8.52 -11.88
N GLY A 523 -19.77 8.27 -12.13
CA GLY A 523 -19.24 6.93 -12.35
C GLY A 523 -19.67 6.28 -13.65
N SER A 524 -20.38 6.99 -14.53
CA SER A 524 -20.81 6.44 -15.82
C SER A 524 -19.68 6.49 -16.85
N MET A 525 -19.82 5.75 -17.95
CA MET A 525 -18.84 5.80 -19.05
C MET A 525 -18.62 7.21 -19.61
N THR A 526 -19.70 8.01 -19.69
CA THR A 526 -19.67 9.37 -20.24
C THR A 526 -19.34 10.44 -19.19
N LYS A 527 -19.52 10.12 -17.91
CA LYS A 527 -19.20 10.99 -16.78
C LYS A 527 -18.54 10.17 -15.67
N PRO A 528 -17.33 9.63 -15.92
CA PRO A 528 -16.63 8.83 -14.93
C PRO A 528 -16.29 9.70 -13.72
N TYR A 529 -16.09 9.06 -12.56
CA TYR A 529 -15.52 9.77 -11.42
C TYR A 529 -14.11 10.25 -11.74
N GLN A 530 -13.76 11.46 -11.31
CA GLN A 530 -12.47 12.09 -11.58
C GLN A 530 -12.04 12.91 -10.37
N ILE A 531 -10.74 12.93 -10.09
CA ILE A 531 -10.16 13.89 -9.15
C ILE A 531 -10.03 15.22 -9.89
N PRO A 532 -10.59 16.33 -9.38
CA PRO A 532 -10.47 17.63 -10.04
C PRO A 532 -9.01 17.98 -10.33
N SER A 533 -8.74 18.52 -11.52
CA SER A 533 -7.40 18.94 -11.96
C SER A 533 -6.36 17.81 -12.14
N VAL A 534 -6.80 16.55 -12.25
CA VAL A 534 -5.98 15.41 -12.61
C VAL A 534 -6.56 14.78 -13.88
N GLU A 535 -5.85 14.86 -15.00
CA GLU A 535 -6.34 14.35 -16.31
C GLU A 535 -6.08 12.87 -16.56
#